data_AF-A0A7Y8CWG5-F1
#
_entry.id   AF-A0A7Y8CWG5-F1
#
_cell.length_a   1.000
_cell.length_b   1.000
_cell.length_c   1.000
_cell.angle_alpha   90.00
_cell.angle_beta   90.00
_cell.angle_gamma   90.00
#
_symmetry.space_group_name_H-M   'P 1'
#
loop_
_entity.id
_entity.type
_entity.pdbx_description
1 polymer ?
#
loop_
_entity_poly.entity_id
_entity_poly.type
_entity_poly.pdbx_seq_one_letter_code
_entity_poly.pdbx_strand_id
1 'polypeptide(L)'
;MSSRLKKDELNDLINESIKSSIRFNAEQDCITVDGGSAQADQGYYARYANDKDKIIKAAGIDPARVKVEDNLESILIGRDIVKAILSEASLSELKRQFQKGHVKIDISKSLSILQFSDEIASYAGTTDALSASKVQFSNGTKDLFFYVPALHENGGRPTLEYGLKAVSEYVIDALSSLKVKDNLLSENKPALKSRLKI
;
A
#
# COMPACT_ATOMS: atom_id res chain seq x y z
N MET A 1 -6.64 9.62 -32.11
CA MET A 1 -5.99 10.35 -30.98
C MET A 1 -6.16 9.52 -29.72
N SER A 2 -5.13 9.41 -28.87
CA SER A 2 -5.21 8.62 -27.63
C SER A 2 -6.35 9.15 -26.75
N SER A 3 -7.26 8.27 -26.35
CA SER A 3 -8.37 8.61 -25.44
C SER A 3 -7.95 8.66 -23.97
N ARG A 4 -6.65 8.54 -23.68
CA ARG A 4 -6.12 8.53 -22.31
C ARG A 4 -5.90 9.94 -21.79
N LEU A 5 -5.92 10.08 -20.47
CA LEU A 5 -5.51 11.32 -19.84
C LEU A 5 -4.04 11.60 -20.13
N LYS A 6 -3.72 12.87 -20.31
CA LYS A 6 -2.34 13.34 -20.33
C LYS A 6 -1.75 13.32 -18.92
N LYS A 7 -0.43 13.43 -18.83
CA LYS A 7 0.30 13.36 -17.56
C LYS A 7 -0.07 14.50 -16.60
N ASP A 8 -0.25 15.71 -17.13
CA ASP A 8 -0.74 16.89 -16.40
C ASP A 8 -2.16 16.65 -15.86
N GLU A 9 -3.07 16.19 -16.70
CA GLU A 9 -4.45 15.87 -16.30
C GLU A 9 -4.50 14.80 -15.19
N LEU A 10 -3.68 13.75 -15.30
CA LEU A 10 -3.56 12.74 -14.26
C LEU A 10 -3.01 13.33 -12.95
N ASN A 11 -1.99 14.19 -13.04
CA ASN A 11 -1.44 14.87 -11.86
C ASN A 11 -2.48 15.78 -11.19
N ASP A 12 -3.31 16.47 -11.98
CA ASP A 12 -4.38 17.33 -11.47
C ASP A 12 -5.41 16.52 -10.70
N LEU A 13 -5.85 15.37 -11.23
CA LEU A 13 -6.75 14.47 -10.50
C LEU A 13 -6.13 13.96 -9.19
N ILE A 14 -4.85 13.61 -9.21
CA ILE A 14 -4.15 13.17 -8.00
C ILE A 14 -4.09 14.30 -6.98
N ASN A 15 -3.75 15.51 -7.40
CA ASN A 15 -3.63 16.68 -6.54
C ASN A 15 -4.99 17.07 -5.95
N GLU A 16 -6.07 17.07 -6.75
CA GLU A 16 -7.42 17.35 -6.25
C GLU A 16 -7.92 16.25 -5.29
N SER A 17 -7.56 14.98 -5.52
CA SER A 17 -7.85 13.91 -4.56
C SER A 17 -7.15 14.16 -3.21
N ILE A 18 -5.90 14.62 -3.24
CA ILE A 18 -5.13 14.94 -2.03
C ILE A 18 -5.71 16.15 -1.30
N LYS A 19 -6.00 17.23 -2.03
CA LYS A 19 -6.63 18.43 -1.46
C LYS A 19 -7.97 18.09 -0.82
N SER A 20 -8.78 17.25 -1.47
CA SER A 20 -10.06 16.77 -0.94
C SER A 20 -9.90 16.03 0.38
N SER A 21 -8.87 15.18 0.52
CA SER A 21 -8.56 14.46 1.77
C SER A 21 -8.14 15.40 2.88
N ILE A 22 -7.21 16.32 2.60
CA ILE A 22 -6.74 17.30 3.59
C ILE A 22 -7.89 18.17 4.09
N ARG A 23 -8.71 18.70 3.18
CA ARG A 23 -9.87 19.55 3.54
C ARG A 23 -10.88 18.78 4.38
N PHE A 24 -11.24 17.58 3.95
CA PHE A 24 -12.22 16.76 4.66
C PHE A 24 -11.77 16.42 6.08
N ASN A 25 -10.52 15.97 6.27
CA ASN A 25 -10.00 15.63 7.60
C ASN A 25 -9.89 16.88 8.48
N ALA A 26 -9.46 18.02 7.93
CA ALA A 26 -9.43 19.28 8.68
C ALA A 26 -10.85 19.73 9.11
N GLU A 27 -11.86 19.53 8.27
CA GLU A 27 -13.26 19.78 8.65
C GLU A 27 -13.72 18.84 9.77
N GLN A 28 -13.30 17.55 9.75
CA GLN A 28 -13.61 16.60 10.83
C GLN A 28 -12.94 17.00 12.15
N ASP A 29 -11.71 17.50 12.10
CA ASP A 29 -11.01 18.02 13.28
C ASP A 29 -11.76 19.23 13.88
N CYS A 30 -12.19 20.18 13.03
CA CYS A 30 -13.00 21.31 13.49
C CYS A 30 -14.30 20.85 14.15
N ILE A 31 -15.04 19.93 13.54
CA ILE A 31 -16.28 19.37 14.12
C ILE A 31 -16.02 18.75 15.49
N THR A 32 -14.90 18.03 15.63
CA THR A 32 -14.52 17.40 16.91
C THR A 32 -14.21 18.46 17.98
N VAL A 33 -13.45 19.49 17.63
CA VAL A 33 -13.13 20.62 18.53
C VAL A 33 -14.40 21.33 19.00
N ASP A 34 -15.39 21.48 18.12
CA ASP A 34 -16.67 22.10 18.41
C ASP A 34 -17.62 21.18 19.23
N GLY A 35 -17.17 19.99 19.64
CA GLY A 35 -17.95 19.03 20.43
C GLY A 35 -18.96 18.21 19.62
N GLY A 36 -18.85 18.22 18.28
CA GLY A 36 -19.67 17.43 17.37
C GLY A 36 -19.16 15.99 17.20
N SER A 37 -19.97 15.18 16.50
CA SER A 37 -19.57 13.82 16.10
C SER A 37 -18.96 13.84 14.70
N ALA A 38 -17.62 13.84 14.65
CA ALA A 38 -16.90 13.79 13.39
C ALA A 38 -16.91 12.38 12.76
N GLN A 39 -16.75 12.35 11.45
CA GLN A 39 -16.51 11.12 10.70
C GLN A 39 -15.04 10.71 10.80
N ALA A 40 -14.75 9.43 10.52
CA ALA A 40 -13.38 8.97 10.45
C ALA A 40 -12.62 9.62 9.29
N ASP A 41 -11.34 9.89 9.52
CA ASP A 41 -10.40 10.37 8.52
C ASP A 41 -10.41 9.52 7.24
N GLN A 42 -10.29 10.18 6.10
CA GLN A 42 -10.32 9.52 4.79
C GLN A 42 -9.02 9.76 4.01
N GLY A 43 -8.38 8.66 3.60
CA GLY A 43 -7.22 8.68 2.71
C GLY A 43 -7.56 9.12 1.27
N TYR A 44 -6.54 9.26 0.43
CA TYR A 44 -6.69 9.80 -0.92
C TYR A 44 -7.61 8.96 -1.79
N TYR A 45 -7.49 7.63 -1.73
CA TYR A 45 -8.37 6.73 -2.46
C TYR A 45 -9.82 6.84 -1.98
N ALA A 46 -10.06 6.83 -0.67
CA ALA A 46 -11.41 6.89 -0.11
C ALA A 46 -12.14 8.18 -0.54
N ARG A 47 -11.45 9.32 -0.50
CA ARG A 47 -11.99 10.59 -1.01
C ARG A 47 -12.31 10.54 -2.49
N TYR A 48 -11.40 10.01 -3.30
CA TYR A 48 -11.64 9.85 -4.73
C TYR A 48 -12.83 8.93 -5.00
N ALA A 49 -12.98 7.85 -4.23
CA ALA A 49 -14.08 6.90 -4.39
C ALA A 49 -15.44 7.48 -3.97
N ASN A 50 -15.47 8.37 -2.96
CA ASN A 50 -16.67 8.97 -2.39
C ASN A 50 -17.11 10.26 -3.11
N ASP A 51 -16.17 11.07 -3.59
CA ASP A 51 -16.42 12.38 -4.21
C ASP A 51 -15.85 12.48 -5.64
N LYS A 52 -15.81 11.35 -6.36
CA LYS A 52 -15.21 11.20 -7.70
C LYS A 52 -15.59 12.33 -8.65
N ASP A 53 -16.88 12.58 -8.83
CA ASP A 53 -17.37 13.57 -9.80
C ASP A 53 -16.97 15.00 -9.42
N LYS A 54 -16.97 15.32 -8.11
CA LYS A 54 -16.54 16.63 -7.62
C LYS A 54 -15.04 16.83 -7.85
N ILE A 55 -14.23 15.81 -7.58
CA ILE A 55 -12.78 15.85 -7.78
C ILE A 55 -12.44 15.99 -9.26
N ILE A 56 -13.09 15.22 -10.14
CA ILE A 56 -12.87 15.30 -11.58
C ILE A 56 -13.25 16.69 -12.12
N LYS A 57 -14.40 17.22 -11.68
CA LYS A 57 -14.84 18.57 -12.06
C LYS A 57 -13.89 19.65 -11.54
N ALA A 58 -13.38 19.51 -10.32
CA ALA A 58 -12.40 20.43 -9.75
C ALA A 58 -11.07 20.45 -10.53
N ALA A 59 -10.68 19.30 -11.09
CA ALA A 59 -9.53 19.19 -11.98
C ALA A 59 -9.80 19.74 -13.40
N GLY A 60 -11.01 20.22 -13.71
CA GLY A 60 -11.37 20.75 -15.03
C GLY A 60 -11.46 19.69 -16.12
N ILE A 61 -11.62 18.42 -15.75
CA ILE A 61 -11.63 17.29 -16.68
C ILE A 61 -13.07 16.82 -16.90
N ASP A 62 -13.38 16.39 -18.11
CA ASP A 62 -14.64 15.70 -18.42
C ASP A 62 -14.63 14.28 -17.80
N PRO A 63 -15.58 13.93 -16.91
CA PRO A 63 -15.70 12.58 -16.34
C PRO A 63 -15.70 11.45 -17.36
N ALA A 64 -16.23 11.67 -18.56
CA ALA A 64 -16.26 10.66 -19.63
C ALA A 64 -14.85 10.29 -20.13
N ARG A 65 -13.85 11.12 -19.86
CA ARG A 65 -12.45 10.88 -20.26
C ARG A 65 -11.65 10.09 -19.22
N VAL A 66 -12.12 10.00 -17.98
CA VAL A 66 -11.42 9.29 -16.91
C VAL A 66 -11.76 7.81 -17.00
N LYS A 67 -10.81 6.99 -17.44
CA LYS A 67 -11.02 5.55 -17.64
C LYS A 67 -10.27 4.72 -16.62
N VAL A 68 -10.64 3.44 -16.51
CA VAL A 68 -9.99 2.50 -15.57
C VAL A 68 -8.51 2.32 -15.91
N GLU A 69 -8.17 2.39 -17.20
CA GLU A 69 -6.79 2.21 -17.69
C GLU A 69 -5.85 3.37 -17.32
N ASP A 70 -6.37 4.49 -16.81
CA ASP A 70 -5.54 5.59 -16.28
C ASP A 70 -4.95 5.24 -14.89
N ASN A 71 -5.34 4.10 -14.29
CA ASN A 71 -4.81 3.53 -13.04
C ASN A 71 -4.83 4.50 -11.84
N LEU A 72 -5.71 5.51 -11.85
CA LEU A 72 -5.75 6.53 -10.81
C LEU A 72 -6.01 5.95 -9.42
N GLU A 73 -6.92 4.99 -9.30
CA GLU A 73 -7.20 4.31 -8.02
C GLU A 73 -5.94 3.63 -7.47
N SER A 74 -5.20 2.89 -8.30
CA SER A 74 -3.93 2.28 -7.91
C SER A 74 -2.91 3.32 -7.44
N ILE A 75 -2.79 4.44 -8.17
CA ILE A 75 -1.86 5.49 -7.82
C ILE A 75 -2.21 6.09 -6.44
N LEU A 76 -3.49 6.33 -6.18
CA LEU A 76 -3.95 6.89 -4.91
C LEU A 76 -3.72 5.93 -3.74
N ILE A 77 -4.07 4.64 -3.91
CA ILE A 77 -3.81 3.61 -2.89
C ILE A 77 -2.29 3.48 -2.64
N GLY A 78 -1.48 3.48 -3.69
CA GLY A 78 -0.02 3.43 -3.58
C GLY A 78 0.53 4.65 -2.82
N ARG A 79 -0.03 5.84 -3.06
CA ARG A 79 0.33 7.05 -2.30
C ARG A 79 -0.08 6.96 -0.83
N ASP A 80 -1.28 6.45 -0.52
CA ASP A 80 -1.72 6.22 0.86
C ASP A 80 -0.77 5.25 1.59
N ILE A 81 -0.37 4.15 0.94
CA ILE A 81 0.61 3.18 1.48
C ILE A 81 1.96 3.86 1.74
N VAL A 82 2.51 4.58 0.76
CA VAL A 82 3.82 5.26 0.92
C VAL A 82 3.76 6.29 2.02
N LYS A 83 2.70 7.10 2.08
CA LYS A 83 2.49 8.08 3.15
C LYS A 83 2.54 7.38 4.50
N ALA A 84 1.72 6.34 4.70
CA ALA A 84 1.67 5.61 5.97
C ALA A 84 3.04 5.03 6.36
N ILE A 85 3.74 4.36 5.44
CA ILE A 85 5.08 3.80 5.70
C ILE A 85 6.07 4.90 6.14
N LEU A 86 5.97 6.11 5.57
CA LEU A 86 6.92 7.18 5.83
C LEU A 86 6.59 8.01 7.08
N SER A 87 5.31 8.21 7.39
CA SER A 87 4.81 9.09 8.46
C SER A 87 4.53 8.38 9.77
N GLU A 88 4.03 7.14 9.75
CA GLU A 88 3.58 6.46 10.96
C GLU A 88 4.75 5.91 11.78
N ALA A 89 4.86 6.37 13.03
CA ALA A 89 5.93 5.92 13.94
C ALA A 89 5.85 4.41 14.21
N SER A 90 4.64 3.87 14.25
CA SER A 90 4.36 2.43 14.44
C SER A 90 4.85 1.56 13.28
N LEU A 91 5.19 2.15 12.14
CA LEU A 91 5.67 1.47 10.93
C LEU A 91 7.17 1.68 10.67
N SER A 92 7.93 2.16 11.66
CA SER A 92 9.37 2.43 11.53
C SER A 92 10.19 1.24 11.03
N GLU A 93 9.81 0.04 11.45
CA GLU A 93 10.42 -1.22 11.03
C GLU A 93 10.16 -1.50 9.55
N LEU A 94 8.90 -1.42 9.12
CA LEU A 94 8.51 -1.55 7.71
C LEU A 94 9.16 -0.49 6.83
N LYS A 95 9.26 0.75 7.31
CA LYS A 95 9.98 1.84 6.64
C LYS A 95 11.41 1.45 6.33
N ARG A 96 12.10 0.83 7.28
CA ARG A 96 13.46 0.32 7.07
C ARG A 96 13.49 -0.80 6.04
N GLN A 97 12.53 -1.72 6.06
CA GLN A 97 12.46 -2.80 5.06
C GLN A 97 12.14 -2.28 3.65
N PHE A 98 11.28 -1.25 3.55
CA PHE A 98 10.99 -0.53 2.32
C PHE A 98 12.24 0.15 1.75
N GLN A 99 13.02 0.83 2.59
CA GLN A 99 14.29 1.44 2.19
C GLN A 99 15.35 0.42 1.73
N LYS A 100 15.33 -0.79 2.31
CA LYS A 100 16.22 -1.89 1.92
C LYS A 100 15.75 -2.63 0.65
N GLY A 101 14.58 -2.28 0.11
CA GLY A 101 14.03 -2.90 -1.10
C GLY A 101 13.37 -4.25 -0.87
N HIS A 102 13.11 -4.65 0.38
CA HIS A 102 12.41 -5.90 0.69
C HIS A 102 10.92 -5.85 0.35
N VAL A 103 10.35 -4.65 0.30
CA VAL A 103 9.01 -4.36 -0.19
C VAL A 103 9.04 -3.17 -1.13
N LYS A 104 8.18 -3.16 -2.16
CA LYS A 104 8.11 -2.12 -3.19
C LYS A 104 6.67 -1.81 -3.60
N ILE A 105 6.47 -0.63 -4.17
CA ILE A 105 5.18 -0.22 -4.77
C ILE A 105 5.14 -0.60 -6.24
N ASP A 106 4.08 -1.28 -6.65
CA ASP A 106 3.74 -1.57 -8.04
C ASP A 106 2.28 -1.17 -8.32
N ILE A 107 2.11 -0.04 -9.00
CA ILE A 107 0.80 0.52 -9.37
C ILE A 107 0.22 -0.06 -10.66
N SER A 108 0.87 -1.07 -11.26
CA SER A 108 0.32 -1.74 -12.44
C SER A 108 -0.91 -2.62 -12.11
N LYS A 109 -1.06 -3.01 -10.84
CA LYS A 109 -2.20 -3.79 -10.33
C LYS A 109 -3.21 -2.88 -9.64
N SER A 110 -4.50 -3.19 -9.76
CA SER A 110 -5.61 -2.37 -9.22
C SER A 110 -5.69 -2.35 -7.69
N LEU A 111 -5.33 -3.46 -7.03
CA LEU A 111 -5.55 -3.67 -5.59
C LEU A 111 -4.41 -4.40 -4.88
N SER A 112 -3.33 -4.76 -5.58
CA SER A 112 -2.19 -5.49 -5.02
C SER A 112 -0.91 -4.69 -5.29
N ILE A 113 -0.76 -3.62 -4.50
CA ILE A 113 0.17 -2.54 -4.81
C ILE A 113 1.49 -2.65 -4.04
N LEU A 114 1.46 -3.18 -2.82
CA LEU A 114 2.68 -3.46 -2.09
C LEU A 114 3.12 -4.88 -2.42
N GLN A 115 4.33 -5.03 -2.93
CA GLN A 115 4.91 -6.31 -3.32
C GLN A 115 6.16 -6.62 -2.50
N PHE A 116 6.41 -7.91 -2.30
CA PHE A 116 7.67 -8.41 -1.79
C PHE A 116 8.78 -8.30 -2.84
N SER A 117 10.01 -8.20 -2.38
CA SER A 117 11.21 -8.51 -3.17
C SER A 117 11.20 -9.97 -3.63
N ASP A 118 11.94 -10.29 -4.68
CA ASP A 118 11.98 -11.65 -5.26
C ASP A 118 12.42 -12.70 -4.24
N GLU A 119 13.36 -12.35 -3.35
CA GLU A 119 13.83 -13.21 -2.26
C GLU A 119 12.66 -13.61 -1.32
N ILE A 120 11.93 -12.61 -0.81
CA ILE A 120 10.81 -12.84 0.10
C ILE A 120 9.64 -13.48 -0.65
N ALA A 121 9.38 -13.09 -1.90
CA ALA A 121 8.32 -13.65 -2.72
C ALA A 121 8.54 -15.15 -2.97
N SER A 122 9.80 -15.57 -3.19
CA SER A 122 10.15 -16.99 -3.33
C SER A 122 9.93 -17.78 -2.04
N TYR A 123 10.11 -17.16 -0.88
CA TYR A 123 9.80 -17.77 0.41
C TYR A 123 8.29 -17.83 0.67
N ALA A 124 7.59 -16.74 0.36
CA ALA A 124 6.17 -16.55 0.62
C ALA A 124 5.24 -17.33 -0.34
N GLY A 125 5.75 -17.72 -1.51
CA GLY A 125 4.93 -18.29 -2.57
C GLY A 125 3.99 -17.29 -3.25
N THR A 126 4.19 -15.99 -3.03
CA THR A 126 3.40 -14.90 -3.60
C THR A 126 4.24 -13.63 -3.73
N THR A 127 4.01 -12.84 -4.78
CA THR A 127 4.64 -11.52 -4.94
C THR A 127 3.95 -10.44 -4.13
N ASP A 128 2.69 -10.63 -3.77
CA ASP A 128 1.85 -9.58 -3.21
C ASP A 128 1.99 -9.56 -1.69
N ALA A 129 2.55 -8.47 -1.16
CA ALA A 129 2.75 -8.27 0.26
C ALA A 129 1.49 -7.77 0.93
N LEU A 130 0.83 -6.78 0.32
CA LEU A 130 -0.46 -6.28 0.76
C LEU A 130 -1.40 -6.21 -0.43
N SER A 131 -2.59 -6.76 -0.24
CA SER A 131 -3.69 -6.59 -1.16
C SER A 131 -4.87 -5.93 -0.46
N ALA A 132 -5.71 -5.26 -1.25
CA ALA A 132 -6.88 -4.55 -0.78
C ALA A 132 -8.16 -5.10 -1.43
N SER A 133 -9.27 -5.01 -0.73
CA SER A 133 -10.60 -5.29 -1.27
C SER A 133 -11.53 -4.13 -0.95
N LYS A 134 -12.31 -3.71 -1.94
CA LYS A 134 -13.27 -2.62 -1.76
C LYS A 134 -14.39 -3.07 -0.83
N VAL A 135 -14.67 -2.25 0.18
CA VAL A 135 -15.80 -2.42 1.08
C VAL A 135 -16.83 -1.36 0.72
N GLN A 136 -18.08 -1.80 0.52
CA GLN A 136 -19.20 -0.89 0.35
C GLN A 136 -20.01 -0.90 1.63
N PHE A 137 -19.98 0.22 2.36
CA PHE A 137 -20.84 0.41 3.52
C PHE A 137 -22.24 0.86 3.08
N SER A 138 -23.25 0.56 3.89
CA SER A 138 -24.66 0.91 3.63
C SER A 138 -24.92 2.42 3.52
N ASN A 139 -24.01 3.24 4.06
CA ASN A 139 -24.02 4.70 3.98
C ASN A 139 -23.26 5.26 2.78
N GLY A 140 -22.80 4.42 1.84
CA GLY A 140 -22.16 4.83 0.61
C GLY A 140 -20.65 5.11 0.71
N THR A 141 -20.07 5.09 1.92
CA THR A 141 -18.62 5.20 2.09
C THR A 141 -17.93 3.98 1.48
N LYS A 142 -16.98 4.22 0.58
CA LYS A 142 -16.08 3.20 0.04
C LYS A 142 -14.75 3.26 0.78
N ASP A 143 -14.43 2.17 1.46
CA ASP A 143 -13.13 1.99 2.11
C ASP A 143 -12.47 0.70 1.61
N LEU A 144 -11.28 0.39 2.11
CA LEU A 144 -10.52 -0.80 1.77
C LEU A 144 -10.34 -1.67 3.01
N PHE A 145 -10.64 -2.96 2.84
CA PHE A 145 -10.07 -3.98 3.72
C PHE A 145 -8.74 -4.44 3.16
N PHE A 146 -7.79 -4.67 4.04
CA PHE A 146 -6.44 -5.04 3.70
C PHE A 146 -6.15 -6.48 4.11
N TYR A 147 -5.41 -7.22 3.29
CA TYR A 147 -5.01 -8.58 3.61
C TYR A 147 -3.57 -8.83 3.19
N VAL A 148 -2.90 -9.69 3.95
CA VAL A 148 -1.54 -10.15 3.67
C VAL A 148 -1.65 -11.56 3.10
N PRO A 149 -1.53 -11.75 1.77
CA PRO A 149 -1.80 -13.04 1.13
C PRO A 149 -0.94 -14.18 1.70
N ALA A 150 0.30 -13.87 2.11
CA ALA A 150 1.25 -14.84 2.64
C ALA A 150 0.89 -15.42 4.03
N LEU A 151 -0.03 -14.78 4.77
CA LEU A 151 -0.47 -15.28 6.07
C LEU A 151 -1.59 -16.33 5.96
N HIS A 152 -2.24 -16.45 4.80
CA HIS A 152 -3.40 -17.35 4.58
C HIS A 152 -4.50 -17.25 5.65
N GLU A 153 -4.61 -16.11 6.34
CA GLU A 153 -5.56 -15.89 7.41
C GLU A 153 -6.97 -15.60 6.87
N ASN A 154 -7.98 -16.07 7.61
CA ASN A 154 -9.37 -15.67 7.40
C ASN A 154 -9.63 -14.34 8.10
N GLY A 155 -9.62 -13.24 7.36
CA GLY A 155 -10.05 -11.94 7.88
C GLY A 155 -9.38 -10.75 7.20
N GLY A 156 -10.20 -9.79 6.76
CA GLY A 156 -9.72 -8.49 6.33
C GLY A 156 -9.28 -7.65 7.53
N ARG A 157 -8.18 -6.93 7.39
CA ARG A 157 -7.72 -5.92 8.34
C ARG A 157 -8.44 -4.61 8.02
N PRO A 158 -9.12 -4.00 9.01
CA PRO A 158 -10.04 -2.90 8.76
C PRO A 158 -9.35 -1.58 8.43
N THR A 159 -8.05 -1.44 8.72
CA THR A 159 -7.29 -0.23 8.42
C THR A 159 -5.99 -0.56 7.70
N LEU A 160 -5.49 0.41 6.94
CA LEU A 160 -4.22 0.32 6.24
C LEU A 160 -3.06 0.06 7.21
N GLU A 161 -3.06 0.71 8.37
CA GLU A 161 -2.00 0.54 9.38
C GLU A 161 -1.93 -0.90 9.89
N TYR A 162 -3.07 -1.54 10.20
CA TYR A 162 -3.09 -2.95 10.60
C TYR A 162 -2.58 -3.86 9.48
N GLY A 163 -2.96 -3.58 8.22
CA GLY A 163 -2.43 -4.27 7.05
C GLY A 163 -0.91 -4.19 6.98
N LEU A 164 -0.37 -2.99 7.08
CA LEU A 164 1.08 -2.73 6.98
C LEU A 164 1.88 -3.30 8.15
N LYS A 165 1.33 -3.27 9.38
CA LYS A 165 1.98 -3.93 10.54
C LYS A 165 2.17 -5.43 10.29
N ALA A 166 1.14 -6.11 9.83
CA ALA A 166 1.23 -7.53 9.53
C ALA A 166 2.23 -7.85 8.40
N VAL A 167 2.33 -6.97 7.38
CA VAL A 167 3.40 -7.09 6.37
C VAL A 167 4.78 -6.94 7.02
N SER A 168 4.94 -5.97 7.92
CA SER A 168 6.21 -5.75 8.63
C SER A 168 6.64 -6.99 9.41
N GLU A 169 5.73 -7.55 10.20
CA GLU A 169 5.95 -8.76 11.00
C GLU A 169 6.36 -9.92 10.09
N TYR A 170 5.60 -10.15 9.02
CA TYR A 170 5.90 -11.20 8.05
C TYR A 170 7.29 -11.06 7.41
N VAL A 171 7.68 -9.85 7.00
CA VAL A 171 9.00 -9.60 6.39
C VAL A 171 10.12 -9.92 7.37
N ILE A 172 9.97 -9.55 8.64
CA ILE A 172 10.98 -9.82 9.68
C ILE A 172 11.14 -11.33 9.89
N ASP A 173 10.02 -12.04 9.97
CA ASP A 173 10.01 -13.50 10.18
C ASP A 173 10.61 -14.24 8.98
N ALA A 174 10.25 -13.82 7.76
CA ALA A 174 10.78 -14.38 6.53
C ALA A 174 12.30 -14.18 6.44
N LEU A 175 12.79 -12.96 6.67
CA LEU A 175 14.23 -12.65 6.63
C LEU A 175 15.02 -13.40 7.72
N SER A 176 14.43 -13.56 8.91
CA SER A 176 15.05 -14.33 9.99
C SER A 176 15.17 -15.81 9.61
N SER A 177 14.12 -16.37 9.02
CA SER A 177 14.09 -17.76 8.56
C SER A 177 15.07 -18.03 7.41
N LEU A 178 15.15 -17.11 6.45
CA LEU A 178 16.08 -17.20 5.32
C LEU A 178 17.54 -17.17 5.80
N LYS A 179 17.90 -16.29 6.75
CA LYS A 179 19.24 -16.26 7.34
C LYS A 179 19.62 -17.56 8.04
N VAL A 180 18.69 -18.17 8.78
CA VAL A 180 18.93 -19.47 9.43
C VAL A 180 19.20 -20.55 8.38
N LYS A 181 18.42 -20.58 7.30
CA LYS A 181 18.61 -21.52 6.20
C LYS A 181 19.98 -21.36 5.53
N ASP A 182 20.42 -20.12 5.28
CA ASP A 182 21.72 -19.84 4.69
C ASP A 182 22.88 -20.25 5.61
N ASN A 183 22.77 -20.00 6.91
CA ASN A 183 23.77 -20.44 7.89
C ASN A 183 23.90 -21.97 7.91
N LEU A 184 22.78 -22.70 7.92
CA LEU A 184 22.77 -24.17 7.85
C LEU A 184 23.38 -24.71 6.55
N LEU A 185 23.16 -24.04 5.41
CA LEU A 185 23.78 -24.42 4.13
C LEU A 185 25.29 -24.12 4.10
N SER A 186 25.74 -23.10 4.81
CA SER A 186 27.16 -22.74 4.91
C SER A 186 27.96 -23.69 5.81
N GLU A 187 27.37 -24.17 6.91
CA GLU A 187 27.98 -25.17 7.81
C GLU A 187 28.09 -26.56 7.18
N ASN A 188 27.22 -26.87 6.22
CA ASN A 188 27.24 -28.14 5.49
C ASN A 188 28.19 -28.17 4.27
N LYS A 189 28.95 -27.09 4.00
CA LYS A 189 30.02 -27.15 3.01
C LYS A 189 31.19 -27.95 3.58
N PRO A 190 31.62 -29.07 2.95
CA PRO A 190 32.74 -29.84 3.45
C PRO A 190 33.99 -28.96 3.44
N ALA A 191 34.60 -28.78 4.61
CA ALA A 191 35.92 -28.19 4.72
C ALA A 191 36.86 -28.97 3.80
N LEU A 192 37.25 -28.35 2.69
CA LEU A 192 38.31 -28.85 1.82
C LEU A 192 39.55 -28.96 2.71
N LYS A 193 39.82 -30.19 3.19
CA LYS A 193 41.09 -30.57 3.81
C LYS A 193 42.17 -30.18 2.81
N SER A 194 42.83 -29.05 3.06
CA SER A 194 44.04 -28.65 2.36
C SER A 194 45.02 -29.80 2.53
N ARG A 195 45.32 -30.52 1.44
CA ARG A 195 46.39 -31.51 1.40
C ARG A 195 47.68 -30.82 1.84
N LEU A 196 48.24 -31.29 2.95
CA LEU A 196 49.63 -31.07 3.32
C LEU A 196 50.50 -31.46 2.11
N LYS A 197 51.26 -30.51 1.56
CA LYS A 197 52.40 -30.84 0.69
C LYS A 197 53.52 -31.32 1.60
N ILE A 198 53.88 -32.59 1.44
CA ILE A 198 55.17 -33.16 1.86
C ILE A 198 56.24 -32.62 0.91
#